data_AF-A0A4R0XIV7-F1
#
_entry.id   AF-A0A4R0XIV7-F1
#
_cell.length_a   1.000
_cell.length_b   1.000
_cell.length_c   1.000
_cell.angle_alpha   90.00
_cell.angle_beta   90.00
_cell.angle_gamma   90.00
#
_symmetry.space_group_name_H-M   'P 1'
#
loop_
_entity.id
_entity.type
_entity.pdbx_description
1 polymer ?
#
loop_
_entity_poly.entity_id
_entity_poly.type
_entity_poly.pdbx_seq_one_letter_code
_entity_poly.pdbx_strand_id
1 'polypeptide(L)'
;MTTPTNTTRTNATDLHRAARENGQTVRVALRLWGFDESEVQSWASELPDMDGAIAWKISRVRRETDADIVVHLVKPARRTNDAFCWHSIQANRAVLASYAAGRNEMVLFTGSADELLTRRSGHWVLSGKLSPRAALARLGRLIAASSTRSAGTHHVVRRDVLRMIAQQLDAE
;
A
#
# COMPACT_ATOMS: atom_id res chain seq x y z
N MET A 1 11.44 -15.58 59.29
CA MET A 1 10.04 -15.83 58.87
C MET A 1 9.32 -14.50 59.01
N THR A 2 8.75 -13.82 58.02
CA THR A 2 8.20 -14.20 56.71
C THR A 2 8.21 -12.97 55.75
N THR A 3 8.25 -13.30 54.47
CA THR A 3 8.38 -12.54 53.22
C THR A 3 7.39 -11.39 53.01
N PRO A 4 7.75 -10.31 52.27
CA PRO A 4 6.79 -9.36 51.72
C PRO A 4 6.17 -9.91 50.42
N THR A 5 4.84 -10.04 50.38
CA THR A 5 4.10 -10.47 49.18
C THR A 5 3.96 -9.30 48.22
N ASN A 6 4.88 -9.24 47.26
CA ASN A 6 4.75 -8.42 46.06
C ASN A 6 3.60 -8.97 45.22
N THR A 7 2.48 -8.25 45.17
CA THR A 7 1.39 -8.60 44.24
C THR A 7 1.64 -7.83 42.96
N THR A 8 2.47 -8.39 42.09
CA THR A 8 2.64 -7.89 40.72
C THR A 8 1.33 -8.14 39.98
N ARG A 9 0.45 -7.13 40.00
CA ARG A 9 -0.72 -7.07 39.13
C ARG A 9 -0.20 -6.79 37.73
N THR A 10 0.14 -7.85 37.01
CA THR A 10 0.49 -7.78 35.59
C THR A 10 -0.73 -7.30 34.84
N ASN A 11 -0.80 -6.00 34.58
CA ASN A 11 -1.86 -5.38 33.82
C ASN A 11 -1.83 -5.96 32.40
N ALA A 12 -2.95 -6.56 31.95
CA ALA A 12 -3.11 -7.05 30.59
C ALA A 12 -2.86 -5.97 29.51
N THR A 13 -2.95 -4.70 29.90
CA THR A 13 -2.58 -3.52 29.10
C THR A 13 -1.08 -3.44 28.79
N ASP A 14 -0.21 -3.96 29.66
CA ASP A 14 1.25 -3.99 29.42
C ASP A 14 1.66 -5.08 28.44
N LEU A 15 0.95 -6.21 28.41
CA LEU A 15 1.18 -7.26 27.42
C LEU A 15 0.76 -6.81 26.00
N HIS A 16 -0.33 -6.04 25.88
CA HIS A 16 -0.71 -5.44 24.60
C HIS A 16 0.21 -4.30 24.15
N ARG A 17 0.80 -3.56 25.09
CA ARG A 17 1.79 -2.51 24.78
C ARG A 17 3.16 -3.10 24.39
N ALA A 18 3.63 -4.12 25.10
CA ALA A 18 4.86 -4.83 24.76
C ALA A 18 4.77 -5.62 23.44
N ALA A 19 3.58 -6.08 23.05
CA ALA A 19 3.35 -6.69 21.73
C ALA A 19 3.40 -5.65 20.58
N ARG A 20 2.95 -4.41 20.83
CA ARG A 20 2.98 -3.30 19.87
C ARG A 20 4.38 -2.72 19.64
N GLU A 21 5.29 -2.89 20.60
CA GLU A 21 6.67 -2.40 20.49
C GLU A 21 7.58 -3.26 19.60
N ASN A 22 7.10 -4.42 19.12
CA ASN A 22 7.88 -5.36 18.31
C ASN A 22 7.41 -5.53 16.84
N GLY A 23 6.39 -4.78 16.40
CA GLY A 23 5.92 -4.78 15.00
C GLY A 23 5.96 -3.37 14.43
N GLN A 24 6.98 -3.02 13.66
CA GLN A 24 7.04 -1.72 13.01
C GLN A 24 6.00 -1.65 11.87
N THR A 25 5.08 -0.69 11.97
CA THR A 25 4.02 -0.42 11.00
C THR A 25 4.58 0.02 9.65
N VAL A 26 4.13 -0.60 8.56
CA VAL A 26 4.43 -0.19 7.19
C VAL A 26 3.54 0.98 6.79
N ARG A 27 4.14 2.09 6.37
CA ARG A 27 3.45 3.31 5.95
C ARG A 27 3.18 3.27 4.45
N VAL A 28 1.92 3.14 4.07
CA VAL A 28 1.47 3.11 2.68
C VAL A 28 0.79 4.42 2.34
N ALA A 29 1.35 5.14 1.37
CA ALA A 29 0.74 6.33 0.82
C ALA A 29 -0.02 6.01 -0.48
N LEU A 30 -1.25 6.51 -0.58
CA LEU A 30 -2.09 6.42 -1.76
C LEU A 30 -1.94 7.71 -2.58
N ARG A 31 -1.48 7.59 -3.82
CA ARG A 31 -1.57 8.70 -4.78
C ARG A 31 -2.69 8.42 -5.76
N LEU A 32 -3.66 9.32 -5.80
CA LEU A 32 -4.89 9.15 -6.56
C LEU A 32 -4.74 9.70 -7.97
N TRP A 33 -5.22 8.94 -8.94
CA TRP A 33 -5.34 9.38 -10.34
C TRP A 33 -6.76 9.06 -10.82
N GLY A 34 -7.60 10.09 -10.89
CA GLY A 34 -9.01 9.95 -11.31
C GLY A 34 -9.97 9.47 -10.23
N PHE A 35 -9.50 9.22 -9.01
CA PHE A 35 -10.34 8.98 -7.85
C PHE A 35 -10.55 10.28 -7.08
N ASP A 36 -11.77 10.47 -6.58
CA ASP A 36 -12.07 11.55 -5.64
C ASP A 36 -11.49 11.21 -4.27
N GLU A 37 -10.90 12.20 -3.60
CA GLU A 37 -10.28 11.98 -2.31
C GLU A 37 -11.29 11.54 -1.25
N SER A 38 -12.50 12.11 -1.26
CA SER A 38 -13.60 11.73 -0.35
C SER A 38 -14.06 10.28 -0.57
N GLU A 39 -14.11 9.83 -1.82
CA GLU A 39 -14.43 8.44 -2.18
C GLU A 39 -13.40 7.50 -1.52
N VAL A 40 -12.11 7.75 -1.71
CA VAL A 40 -11.04 6.89 -1.16
C VAL A 40 -10.94 7.01 0.36
N GLN A 41 -11.15 8.21 0.91
CA GLN A 41 -11.15 8.44 2.35
C GLN A 41 -12.28 7.67 3.04
N SER A 42 -13.43 7.51 2.39
CA SER A 42 -14.54 6.69 2.92
C SER A 42 -14.16 5.22 3.11
N TRP A 43 -13.15 4.72 2.36
CA TRP A 43 -12.65 3.36 2.51
C TRP A 43 -11.66 3.21 3.66
N ALA A 44 -11.06 4.30 4.14
CA ALA A 44 -9.93 4.25 5.07
C ALA A 44 -10.24 3.51 6.38
N SER A 45 -11.48 3.62 6.89
CA SER A 45 -11.94 2.89 8.08
C SER A 45 -12.16 1.38 7.85
N GLU A 46 -12.23 0.96 6.59
CA GLU A 46 -12.50 -0.42 6.19
C GLU A 46 -11.27 -1.11 5.58
N LEU A 47 -10.22 -0.35 5.30
CA LEU A 47 -8.95 -0.92 4.89
C LEU A 47 -8.32 -1.65 6.08
N PRO A 48 -7.78 -2.85 5.84
CA PRO A 48 -7.17 -3.63 6.90
C PRO A 48 -5.94 -2.89 7.44
N ASP A 49 -5.93 -2.61 8.74
CA ASP A 49 -4.75 -2.13 9.48
C ASP A 49 -3.82 -3.30 9.89
N MET A 50 -4.35 -4.53 9.88
CA MET A 50 -3.66 -5.78 10.19
C MET A 50 -2.95 -5.72 11.55
N ASP A 51 -3.74 -5.44 12.59
CA ASP A 51 -3.26 -5.28 13.97
C ASP A 51 -2.18 -4.18 14.09
N GLY A 52 -2.29 -3.14 13.25
CA GLY A 52 -1.34 -2.05 13.16
C GLY A 52 -0.10 -2.33 12.29
N ALA A 53 -0.06 -3.42 11.54
CA ALA A 53 1.02 -3.69 10.59
C ALA A 53 1.02 -2.72 9.39
N ILE A 54 -0.11 -2.09 9.06
CA ILE A 54 -0.21 -1.10 7.98
C ILE A 54 -0.87 0.19 8.47
N ALA A 55 -0.25 1.31 8.10
CA ALA A 55 -0.86 2.65 8.17
C ALA A 55 -1.09 3.20 6.77
N TRP A 56 -2.33 3.57 6.48
CA TRP A 56 -2.73 4.16 5.20
C TRP A 56 -2.78 5.69 5.31
N LYS A 57 -2.32 6.38 4.27
CA LYS A 57 -2.57 7.82 4.10
C LYS A 57 -2.80 8.18 2.64
N ILE A 58 -3.58 9.22 2.37
CA ILE A 58 -3.66 9.80 1.02
C ILE A 58 -2.55 10.86 0.88
N SER A 59 -1.69 10.71 -0.13
CA SER A 59 -0.60 11.63 -0.43
C SER A 59 -1.03 12.68 -1.45
N ARG A 60 -1.05 13.94 -1.03
CA ARG A 60 -1.28 15.11 -1.91
C ARG A 60 0.00 15.72 -2.49
N VAL A 61 1.15 15.41 -1.91
CA VAL A 61 2.46 15.88 -2.41
C VAL A 61 2.92 15.04 -3.59
N ARG A 62 3.82 15.57 -4.43
CA ARG A 62 4.41 14.84 -5.57
C ARG A 62 5.54 13.88 -5.17
N ARG A 63 6.22 14.16 -4.07
CA ARG A 63 7.30 13.32 -3.53
C ARG A 63 6.92 13.02 -2.09
N GLU A 64 6.48 11.79 -1.86
CA GLU A 64 6.18 11.33 -0.53
C GLU A 64 7.46 10.74 0.07
N THR A 65 7.91 11.32 1.19
CA THR A 65 9.16 10.92 1.87
C THR A 65 8.90 10.13 3.14
N ASP A 66 7.68 10.21 3.67
CA ASP A 66 7.34 9.63 4.98
C ASP A 66 6.61 8.30 4.84
N ALA A 67 6.53 7.75 3.61
CA ALA A 67 5.95 6.45 3.32
C ALA A 67 7.02 5.45 2.89
N ASP A 68 6.85 4.21 3.34
CA ASP A 68 7.72 3.08 2.94
C ASP A 68 7.35 2.61 1.52
N ILE A 69 6.07 2.76 1.13
CA ILE A 69 5.55 2.47 -0.21
C ILE A 69 4.57 3.56 -0.65
N VAL A 70 4.64 3.95 -1.93
CA VAL A 70 3.56 4.70 -2.59
C VAL A 70 2.78 3.77 -3.53
N VAL A 71 1.48 3.64 -3.32
CA VAL A 71 0.55 2.98 -4.24
C VAL A 71 -0.16 4.05 -5.06
N HIS A 72 0.07 4.05 -6.36
CA HIS A 72 -0.69 4.85 -7.31
C HIS A 72 -2.02 4.16 -7.61
N LEU A 73 -3.11 4.67 -7.10
CA LEU A 73 -4.45 4.17 -7.39
C LEU A 73 -4.99 4.88 -8.63
N VAL A 74 -5.21 4.12 -9.71
CA VAL A 74 -5.56 4.67 -11.02
C VAL A 74 -6.95 4.23 -11.44
N LYS A 75 -7.85 5.21 -11.57
CA LYS A 75 -9.17 5.04 -12.19
C LYS A 75 -9.03 5.26 -13.69
N PRO A 76 -9.48 4.34 -14.55
CA PRO A 76 -9.56 4.62 -15.98
C PRO A 76 -10.45 5.84 -16.19
N ALA A 77 -9.91 6.87 -16.87
CA ALA A 77 -10.73 7.93 -17.43
C ALA A 77 -10.74 7.74 -18.93
N ARG A 78 -11.80 7.11 -19.43
CA ARG A 78 -12.17 7.22 -20.84
C ARG A 78 -12.92 8.53 -21.01
N ARG A 79 -12.51 9.36 -21.97
CA ARG A 79 -13.50 10.22 -22.62
C ARG A 79 -14.37 9.31 -23.48
N THR A 80 -15.64 9.65 -23.66
CA THR A 80 -16.52 8.90 -24.58
C THR A 80 -15.81 8.78 -25.93
N ASN A 81 -15.56 7.54 -26.40
CA ASN A 81 -14.78 7.16 -27.60
C ASN A 81 -13.24 7.17 -27.53
N ASP A 82 -12.60 7.39 -26.37
CA ASP A 82 -11.15 7.19 -26.25
C ASP A 82 -10.83 5.75 -25.80
N ALA A 83 -9.98 5.06 -26.57
CA ALA A 83 -9.41 3.77 -26.21
C ALA A 83 -8.32 3.87 -25.13
N PHE A 84 -8.06 5.08 -24.60
CA PHE A 84 -6.83 5.41 -23.90
C PHE A 84 -7.08 6.10 -22.55
N CYS A 85 -6.43 5.61 -21.49
CA CYS A 85 -6.53 6.17 -20.14
C CYS A 85 -5.45 7.24 -19.88
N TRP A 86 -5.86 8.51 -19.80
CA TRP A 86 -4.95 9.63 -19.50
C TRP A 86 -4.30 9.52 -18.11
N HIS A 87 -5.03 9.03 -17.11
CA HIS A 87 -4.51 8.83 -15.75
C HIS A 87 -3.36 7.81 -15.71
N SER A 88 -3.38 6.80 -16.57
CA SER A 88 -2.30 5.81 -16.67
C SER A 88 -0.99 6.43 -17.14
N ILE A 89 -1.00 7.42 -18.05
CA ILE A 89 0.22 8.15 -18.45
C ILE A 89 0.84 8.85 -17.25
N GLN A 90 0.02 9.59 -16.49
CA GLN A 90 0.53 10.41 -15.41
C GLN A 90 1.09 9.55 -14.27
N ALA A 91 0.40 8.45 -13.94
CA ALA A 91 0.90 7.44 -13.02
C ALA A 91 2.23 6.83 -13.53
N ASN A 92 2.32 6.44 -14.80
CA ASN A 92 3.53 5.87 -15.38
C ASN A 92 4.74 6.84 -15.32
N ARG A 93 4.51 8.13 -15.58
CA ARG A 93 5.54 9.18 -15.45
C ARG A 93 5.98 9.36 -14.00
N ALA A 94 5.05 9.31 -13.05
CA ALA A 94 5.37 9.38 -11.63
C ALA A 94 6.25 8.20 -11.20
N VAL A 95 5.85 6.97 -11.55
CA VAL A 95 6.61 5.75 -11.23
C VAL A 95 7.99 5.76 -11.88
N LEU A 96 8.10 6.20 -13.14
CA LEU A 96 9.40 6.32 -13.81
C LEU A 96 10.35 7.27 -13.06
N ALA A 97 9.85 8.45 -12.65
CA ALA A 97 10.64 9.42 -11.89
C ALA A 97 11.05 8.87 -10.50
N SER A 98 10.22 8.03 -9.91
CA SER A 98 10.48 7.40 -8.61
C SER A 98 11.45 6.24 -8.69
N TYR A 99 11.40 5.47 -9.79
CA TYR A 99 12.34 4.39 -10.05
C TYR A 99 13.78 4.93 -10.10
N ALA A 100 13.99 6.03 -10.84
CA ALA A 100 15.27 6.74 -10.91
C ALA A 100 15.75 7.27 -9.55
N ALA A 101 14.83 7.52 -8.61
CA ALA A 101 15.12 8.01 -7.27
C ALA A 101 15.24 6.90 -6.20
N GLY A 102 15.28 5.63 -6.59
CA GLY A 102 15.44 4.52 -5.63
C GLY A 102 14.19 4.21 -4.78
N ARG A 103 13.04 4.82 -5.06
CA ARG A 103 11.82 4.66 -4.25
C ARG A 103 11.07 3.36 -4.56
N ASN A 104 10.24 2.95 -3.59
CA ASN A 104 9.35 1.79 -3.66
C ASN A 104 7.93 2.27 -3.99
N GLU A 105 7.57 2.18 -5.26
CA GLU A 105 6.26 2.61 -5.74
C GLU A 105 5.66 1.56 -6.68
N MET A 106 4.34 1.41 -6.64
CA MET A 106 3.60 0.50 -7.51
C MET A 106 2.27 1.12 -7.93
N VAL A 107 1.63 0.54 -8.93
CA VAL A 107 0.34 0.99 -9.46
C VAL A 107 -0.72 -0.07 -9.25
N LEU A 108 -1.86 0.33 -8.68
CA LEU A 108 -3.11 -0.44 -8.71
C LEU A 108 -4.03 0.21 -9.74
N PHE A 109 -4.16 -0.43 -10.90
CA PHE A 109 -5.02 -0.01 -11.99
C PHE A 109 -6.37 -0.69 -11.89
N THR A 110 -7.44 0.10 -11.88
CA THR A 110 -8.81 -0.37 -11.61
C THR A 110 -9.64 -0.61 -12.88
N GLY A 111 -9.00 -0.53 -14.04
CA GLY A 111 -9.59 -0.82 -15.34
C GLY A 111 -9.21 -2.20 -15.87
N SER A 112 -9.57 -2.46 -17.11
CA SER A 112 -9.27 -3.69 -17.85
C SER A 112 -7.89 -3.65 -18.51
N ALA A 113 -7.34 -4.83 -18.79
CA ALA A 113 -5.98 -4.98 -19.32
C ALA A 113 -5.76 -4.29 -20.69
N ASP A 114 -6.82 -4.18 -21.51
CA ASP A 114 -6.82 -3.47 -22.80
C ASP A 114 -6.68 -1.94 -22.64
N GLU A 115 -6.98 -1.40 -21.47
CA GLU A 115 -6.84 0.03 -21.15
C GLU A 115 -5.44 0.39 -20.61
N LEU A 116 -4.61 -0.63 -20.35
CA LEU A 116 -3.26 -0.42 -19.88
C LEU A 116 -2.35 0.06 -21.01
N LEU A 117 -1.40 0.91 -20.65
CA LEU A 117 -0.30 1.30 -21.53
C LEU A 117 0.50 0.06 -21.93
N THR A 118 0.89 -0.05 -23.21
CA THR A 118 1.76 -1.12 -23.70
C THR A 118 3.14 -1.09 -23.03
N ARG A 119 3.68 0.10 -22.76
CA ARG A 119 4.96 0.31 -22.07
C ARG A 119 4.73 0.89 -20.69
N ARG A 120 5.15 0.15 -19.66
CA ARG A 120 4.93 0.47 -18.25
C ARG A 120 6.25 0.44 -17.49
N SER A 121 6.43 1.43 -16.62
CA SER A 121 7.55 1.53 -15.69
C SER A 121 7.11 1.02 -14.32
N GLY A 122 8.02 0.34 -13.62
CA GLY A 122 7.79 -0.19 -12.28
C GLY A 122 6.76 -1.33 -12.24
N HIS A 123 6.12 -1.49 -11.08
CA HIS A 123 5.20 -2.59 -10.81
C HIS A 123 3.75 -2.13 -10.99
N TRP A 124 3.02 -2.85 -11.83
CA TRP A 124 1.62 -2.59 -12.12
C TRP A 124 0.80 -3.81 -11.74
N VAL A 125 -0.39 -3.54 -11.22
CA VAL A 125 -1.35 -4.54 -10.80
C VAL A 125 -2.72 -4.16 -11.31
N LEU A 126 -3.44 -5.13 -11.87
CA LEU A 126 -4.84 -4.98 -12.21
C LEU A 126 -5.74 -5.32 -11.01
N SER A 127 -6.82 -4.57 -10.80
CA SER A 127 -7.85 -4.97 -9.81
C SER A 127 -8.64 -6.21 -10.27
N GLY A 128 -8.63 -6.49 -11.57
CA GLY A 128 -9.42 -7.57 -12.18
C GLY A 128 -10.91 -7.38 -11.88
N LYS A 129 -11.55 -8.42 -11.36
CA LYS A 129 -12.98 -8.41 -10.98
C LYS A 129 -13.24 -7.79 -9.60
N LEU A 130 -12.21 -7.47 -8.83
CA LEU A 130 -12.37 -6.87 -7.51
C LEU A 130 -12.75 -5.40 -7.65
N SER A 131 -13.62 -4.93 -6.74
CA SER A 131 -13.83 -3.50 -6.58
C SER A 131 -12.50 -2.82 -6.17
N PRO A 132 -12.30 -1.52 -6.49
CA PRO A 132 -11.09 -0.78 -6.10
C PRO A 132 -10.73 -0.94 -4.62
N ARG A 133 -11.73 -0.83 -3.74
CA ARG A 133 -11.59 -1.02 -2.29
C ARG A 133 -11.11 -2.44 -1.94
N ALA A 134 -11.73 -3.47 -2.51
CA ALA A 134 -11.37 -4.86 -2.25
C ALA A 134 -9.96 -5.20 -2.76
N ALA A 135 -9.60 -4.71 -3.95
CA ALA A 135 -8.26 -4.86 -4.51
C ALA A 135 -7.21 -4.17 -3.64
N LEU A 136 -7.50 -2.96 -3.14
CA LEU A 136 -6.60 -2.23 -2.24
C LEU A 136 -6.44 -2.94 -0.89
N ALA A 137 -7.53 -3.45 -0.31
CA ALA A 137 -7.47 -4.25 0.92
C ALA A 137 -6.64 -5.53 0.74
N ARG A 138 -6.79 -6.21 -0.39
CA ARG A 138 -5.99 -7.41 -0.74
C ARG A 138 -4.52 -7.06 -0.91
N LEU A 139 -4.23 -5.98 -1.64
CA LEU A 139 -2.87 -5.49 -1.80
C LEU A 139 -2.22 -5.18 -0.45
N GLY A 140 -2.96 -4.54 0.46
CA GLY A 140 -2.55 -4.33 1.84
C GLY A 140 -2.13 -5.62 2.53
N ARG A 141 -2.96 -6.65 2.50
CA ARG A 141 -2.63 -7.96 3.10
C ARG A 141 -1.33 -8.55 2.56
N LEU A 142 -1.12 -8.46 1.24
CA LEU A 142 0.09 -8.96 0.59
C LEU A 142 1.33 -8.15 0.99
N ILE A 143 1.20 -6.82 1.10
CA ILE A 143 2.26 -5.94 1.60
C ILE A 143 2.61 -6.32 3.05
N ALA A 144 1.61 -6.46 3.93
CA ALA A 144 1.83 -6.84 5.33
C ALA A 144 2.54 -8.20 5.43
N ALA A 145 2.04 -9.20 4.71
CA ALA A 145 2.61 -10.55 4.72
C ALA A 145 4.05 -10.60 4.18
N SER A 146 4.40 -9.71 3.25
CA SER A 146 5.72 -9.69 2.61
C SER A 146 6.72 -8.73 3.26
N SER A 147 6.27 -7.96 4.26
CA SER A 147 7.11 -7.01 4.98
C SER A 147 7.92 -7.75 6.04
N THR A 148 9.09 -8.26 5.65
CA THR A 148 10.02 -8.91 6.57
C THR A 148 10.61 -7.89 7.56
N ARG A 149 10.71 -8.28 8.83
CA ARG A 149 11.39 -7.53 9.89
C ARG A 149 12.89 -7.42 9.56
N SER A 150 13.30 -6.29 8.99
CA SER A 150 14.72 -5.98 8.82
C SER A 150 15.19 -5.27 10.09
N ALA A 151 16.23 -5.79 10.76
CA ALA A 151 16.75 -5.28 12.03
C ALA A 151 17.49 -3.92 11.91
N GLY A 152 17.30 -3.20 10.81
CA GLY A 152 17.87 -1.88 10.56
C GLY A 152 16.76 -0.87 10.33
N THR A 153 16.95 0.33 10.88
CA THR A 153 16.09 1.50 10.72
C THR A 153 15.56 1.63 9.28
N HIS A 154 14.23 1.55 9.14
CA HIS A 154 13.41 1.54 7.92
C HIS A 154 13.14 0.17 7.30
N HIS A 155 11.87 -0.24 7.34
CA HIS A 155 11.34 -1.31 6.51
C HIS A 155 11.44 -0.93 5.04
N VAL A 156 12.49 -1.37 4.39
CA VAL A 156 12.54 -1.33 2.93
C VAL A 156 11.72 -2.51 2.44
N VAL A 157 10.46 -2.28 2.03
CA VAL A 157 9.78 -3.25 1.18
C VAL A 157 10.60 -3.37 -0.09
N ARG A 158 11.30 -4.50 -0.25
CA ARG A 158 12.21 -4.70 -1.37
C ARG A 158 11.42 -4.64 -2.68
N ARG A 159 11.99 -4.04 -3.73
CA ARG A 159 11.37 -4.00 -5.07
C ARG A 159 11.02 -5.40 -5.58
N ASP A 160 11.81 -6.39 -5.21
CA ASP A 160 11.57 -7.80 -5.54
C ASP A 160 10.24 -8.30 -4.96
N VAL A 161 9.89 -7.84 -3.76
CA VAL A 161 8.61 -8.14 -3.10
C VAL A 161 7.46 -7.47 -3.85
N LEU A 162 7.59 -6.21 -4.23
CA LEU A 162 6.56 -5.53 -5.03
C LEU A 162 6.30 -6.23 -6.36
N ARG A 163 7.36 -6.77 -6.99
CA ARG A 163 7.24 -7.60 -8.19
C ARG A 163 6.45 -8.89 -7.93
N MET A 164 6.75 -9.61 -6.86
CA MET A 164 6.03 -10.85 -6.50
C MET A 164 4.55 -10.57 -6.21
N ILE A 165 4.26 -9.51 -5.44
CA ILE A 165 2.89 -9.08 -5.13
C ILE A 165 2.13 -8.77 -6.41
N ALA A 166 2.77 -8.08 -7.36
CA ALA A 166 2.14 -7.76 -8.64
C ALA A 166 1.78 -9.01 -9.45
N GLN A 167 2.73 -9.96 -9.55
CA GLN A 167 2.50 -11.23 -10.24
C GLN A 167 1.38 -12.05 -9.61
N GLN A 168 1.26 -12.04 -8.27
CA GLN A 168 0.23 -12.80 -7.57
C GLN A 168 -1.17 -12.21 -7.73
N LEU A 169 -1.28 -10.89 -7.93
CA LEU A 169 -2.56 -10.22 -8.17
C LEU A 169 -3.00 -10.31 -9.63
N ASP A 170 -2.07 -10.39 -10.59
CA ASP A 170 -2.38 -10.55 -12.02
C ASP A 170 -2.78 -11.99 -12.41
N ALA A 171 -2.53 -12.99 -11.56
CA ALA A 171 -2.76 -14.41 -11.86
C ALA A 171 -4.19 -14.90 -11.60
N GLU A 172 -5.12 -14.03 -11.18
CA GLU A 172 -6.52 -14.36 -10.81
C GLU A 172 -7.55 -13.48 -11.53
#